data_AF-A0A7T7BHH5-F1
#
_entry.id   AF-A0A7T7BHH5-F1
#
_cell.length_a   1.000
_cell.length_b   1.000
_cell.length_c   1.000
_cell.angle_alpha   90.00
_cell.angle_beta   90.00
_cell.angle_gamma   90.00
#
_symmetry.space_group_name_H-M   'P 1'
#
loop_
_entity.id
_entity.type
_entity.pdbx_description
1 polymer ?
#
loop_
_entity_poly.entity_id
_entity_poly.type
_entity_poly.pdbx_seq_one_letter_code
_entity_poly.pdbx_strand_id
1 'polypeptide(L)'
;MLFPFYASITNTFLACHLDSGTKSRKSYHWQHEISSSSLFLPPAPRVGYIHTNSSAIHKIDFVGQLMAWPNFEREVITTFSLPSTNWNNDTLDVRVVGFGSQTSISEEQMVLGDEIGLQGRLGERLGRPVTSSLQAQQHRRRMGDFKASRPAAAGYRRIPDMVLFDGVPEIKVVGGAKAPWPDEHINMLSEGVDDFEAGQEGPLRRRLGQVARYMRELNVKHGFLSTYEETIFLRKVDVRGVWTLQYSTVIAYDDPLTSQTEGTTTQQGLYHVALLGQADSVFTRRGGTRSPLRNHRWTISRE
;
A
#
# COMPACT_ATOMS: atom_id res chain seq x y z
N MET A 1 28.83 2.79 -16.84
CA MET A 1 27.72 2.77 -17.81
C MET A 1 26.46 3.06 -17.04
N LEU A 2 26.01 4.32 -17.04
CA LEU A 2 24.83 4.80 -16.32
C LEU A 2 23.67 4.83 -17.31
N PHE A 3 22.63 4.03 -17.09
CA PHE A 3 21.36 4.15 -17.80
C PHE A 3 20.46 5.09 -16.99
N PRO A 4 20.02 6.24 -17.52
CA PRO A 4 19.00 7.03 -16.87
C PRO A 4 17.64 6.34 -17.06
N PHE A 5 16.91 6.13 -15.96
CA PHE A 5 15.49 5.83 -16.00
C PHE A 5 14.77 7.01 -16.69
N TYR A 6 14.43 6.86 -17.96
CA TYR A 6 13.42 7.71 -18.58
C TYR A 6 12.05 7.18 -18.15
N ALA A 7 11.35 7.92 -17.29
CA ALA A 7 9.91 7.98 -17.43
C ALA A 7 9.68 8.53 -18.84
N SER A 8 9.21 7.70 -19.77
CA SER A 8 8.79 8.18 -21.08
C SER A 8 7.55 9.04 -20.86
N ILE A 9 7.75 10.36 -20.73
CA ILE A 9 6.68 11.35 -20.83
C ILE A 9 6.35 11.45 -22.32
N THR A 10 5.51 10.54 -22.82
CA THR A 10 4.87 10.70 -24.12
C THR A 10 3.71 11.67 -23.96
N ASN A 11 3.95 12.96 -24.25
CA ASN A 11 2.90 13.96 -24.39
C ASN A 11 2.16 13.68 -25.70
N THR A 12 1.10 12.88 -25.65
CA THR A 12 0.28 12.57 -26.83
C THR A 12 -0.78 13.67 -27.04
N PHE A 13 -0.73 14.35 -28.17
CA PHE A 13 -1.76 15.29 -28.61
C PHE A 13 -2.95 14.52 -29.21
N LEU A 14 -4.13 14.59 -28.59
CA LEU A 14 -5.37 14.13 -29.22
C LEU A 14 -6.32 15.32 -29.40
N ALA A 15 -6.53 15.70 -30.66
CA ALA A 15 -7.57 16.67 -31.03
C ALA A 15 -8.90 15.92 -31.17
N CYS A 16 -9.83 16.08 -30.23
CA CYS A 16 -11.21 15.63 -30.41
C CYS A 16 -11.91 16.56 -31.42
N HIS A 17 -12.31 16.03 -32.57
CA HIS A 17 -13.15 16.74 -33.54
C HIS A 17 -14.61 16.62 -33.08
N LEU A 18 -15.12 17.65 -32.41
CA LEU A 18 -16.56 17.80 -32.14
C LEU A 18 -17.18 18.56 -33.31
N ASP A 19 -17.80 17.83 -34.22
CA ASP A 19 -18.52 18.39 -35.35
C ASP A 19 -19.88 18.91 -34.84
N SER A 20 -19.93 20.20 -34.50
CA SER A 20 -21.18 20.94 -34.41
C SER A 20 -20.94 22.31 -35.00
N GLY A 21 -21.66 22.59 -36.09
CA GLY A 21 -21.58 23.84 -36.82
C GLY A 21 -21.76 25.02 -35.88
N THR A 22 -20.84 25.99 -36.00
CA THR A 22 -20.70 27.26 -35.25
C THR A 22 -19.65 27.26 -34.12
N LYS A 23 -18.47 27.80 -34.46
CA LYS A 23 -17.30 28.11 -33.61
C LYS A 23 -16.67 26.92 -32.88
N SER A 24 -15.78 26.22 -33.59
CA SER A 24 -14.76 25.33 -33.02
C SER A 24 -13.94 26.04 -31.93
N ARG A 25 -14.26 25.82 -30.65
CA ARG A 25 -13.29 25.98 -29.56
C ARG A 25 -12.41 24.74 -29.56
N LYS A 26 -11.16 24.85 -30.04
CA LYS A 26 -10.13 23.85 -29.77
C LYS A 26 -9.80 23.94 -28.28
N SER A 27 -10.35 23.03 -27.46
CA SER A 27 -9.91 22.84 -26.09
C SER A 27 -8.66 21.94 -26.13
N TYR A 28 -7.50 22.53 -25.90
CA TYR A 28 -6.23 21.81 -25.80
C TYR A 28 -6.14 21.21 -24.40
N HIS A 29 -6.26 19.89 -24.30
CA HIS A 29 -6.03 19.17 -23.06
C HIS A 29 -4.74 18.37 -23.20
N TRP A 30 -3.83 18.56 -22.25
CA TRP A 30 -2.62 17.76 -22.16
C TRP A 30 -2.96 16.45 -21.47
N GLN A 31 -2.41 15.35 -21.97
CA GLN A 31 -2.61 14.02 -21.41
C GLN A 31 -1.25 13.46 -20.96
N HIS A 32 -1.21 12.91 -19.76
CA HIS A 32 -0.06 12.17 -19.25
C HIS A 32 -0.42 10.69 -19.18
N GLU A 33 0.35 9.87 -19.89
CA GLU A 33 0.18 8.41 -19.91
C GLU A 33 0.79 7.79 -18.65
N ILE A 34 0.04 6.92 -17.98
CA ILE A 34 0.53 6.12 -16.85
C ILE A 34 0.83 4.71 -17.36
N SER A 35 2.08 4.29 -17.21
CA SER A 35 2.55 2.97 -17.59
C SER A 35 2.75 2.06 -16.37
N SER A 36 2.94 0.77 -16.62
CA SER A 36 3.12 -0.24 -15.56
C SER A 36 4.32 0.01 -14.64
N SER A 37 5.33 0.76 -15.10
CA SER A 37 6.53 1.14 -14.34
C SER A 37 6.41 2.49 -13.63
N SER A 38 5.39 3.29 -13.92
CA SER A 38 5.22 4.67 -13.44
C SER A 38 4.30 4.74 -12.22
N LEU A 39 4.80 4.24 -11.08
CA LEU A 39 4.04 4.12 -9.83
C LEU A 39 4.35 5.25 -8.83
N PHE A 40 3.45 6.22 -8.71
CA PHE A 40 3.45 7.29 -7.71
C PHE A 40 2.05 7.53 -7.12
N LEU A 41 1.99 7.91 -5.84
CA LEU A 41 0.72 8.24 -5.19
C LEU A 41 0.28 9.69 -5.55
N PRO A 42 -1.01 9.96 -5.81
CA PRO A 42 -1.52 11.33 -5.98
C PRO A 42 -1.47 12.14 -4.66
N PRO A 43 -1.59 13.48 -4.71
CA PRO A 43 -1.59 14.35 -3.53
C PRO A 43 -2.55 13.93 -2.42
N ALA A 44 -2.26 14.33 -1.18
CA ALA A 44 -3.08 14.06 -0.01
C ALA A 44 -4.57 14.41 -0.23
N PRO A 45 -5.50 13.62 0.34
CA PRO A 45 -6.92 13.88 0.20
C PRO A 45 -7.33 15.18 0.92
N ARG A 46 -8.38 15.83 0.42
CA ARG A 46 -8.94 17.02 1.09
C ARG A 46 -9.69 16.59 2.34
N VAL A 47 -9.49 17.28 3.46
CA VAL A 47 -10.19 17.01 4.73
C VAL A 47 -11.31 18.03 4.92
N GLY A 48 -12.48 17.56 5.36
CA GLY A 48 -13.66 18.38 5.59
C GLY A 48 -13.57 19.22 6.85
N TYR A 49 -14.38 20.28 6.92
CA TYR A 49 -14.48 21.13 8.13
C TYR A 49 -14.93 20.34 9.36
N ILE A 50 -15.88 19.41 9.16
CA ILE A 50 -16.27 18.42 10.18
C ILE A 50 -15.61 17.10 9.79
N HIS A 51 -14.81 16.56 10.70
CA HIS A 51 -14.15 15.28 10.53
C HIS A 51 -13.99 14.56 11.88
N THR A 52 -13.66 13.27 11.80
CA THR A 52 -13.46 12.42 12.97
C THR A 52 -12.19 12.85 13.72
N ASN A 53 -12.33 13.22 15.00
CA ASN A 53 -11.19 13.64 15.83
C ASN A 53 -10.69 12.55 16.80
N SER A 54 -11.41 11.43 16.90
CA SER A 54 -11.03 10.32 17.76
C SER A 54 -10.01 9.40 17.07
N SER A 55 -9.02 8.97 17.84
CA SER A 55 -8.07 7.94 17.42
C SER A 55 -8.76 6.61 17.13
N ALA A 56 -8.40 6.01 16.00
CA ALA A 56 -8.85 4.69 15.59
C ALA A 56 -7.78 3.61 15.85
N ILE A 57 -6.69 3.97 16.55
CA ILE A 57 -5.66 3.00 16.96
C ILE A 57 -6.28 2.03 17.96
N HIS A 58 -6.36 0.77 17.56
CA HIS A 58 -6.93 -0.26 18.43
C HIS A 58 -6.05 -0.48 19.65
N LYS A 59 -6.67 -0.75 20.80
CA LYS A 59 -5.98 -1.16 22.04
C LYS A 59 -5.45 -2.60 21.95
N ILE A 60 -4.57 -2.86 20.98
CA ILE A 60 -3.98 -4.17 20.70
C ILE A 60 -2.48 -3.96 20.56
N ASP A 61 -1.70 -4.66 21.38
CA ASP A 61 -0.23 -4.63 21.26
C ASP A 61 0.27 -5.85 20.51
N PHE A 62 1.23 -5.66 19.62
CA PHE A 62 2.10 -6.72 19.13
C PHE A 62 3.14 -7.10 20.18
N VAL A 63 3.19 -8.37 20.56
CA VAL A 63 4.08 -8.87 21.64
C VAL A 63 5.11 -9.88 21.16
N GLY A 64 5.17 -10.15 19.85
CA GLY A 64 6.23 -10.97 19.28
C GLY A 64 7.55 -10.20 19.11
N GLN A 65 8.55 -10.86 18.54
CA GLN A 65 9.78 -10.18 18.13
C GLN A 65 9.47 -9.20 16.99
N LEU A 66 9.92 -7.95 17.14
CA LEU A 66 9.77 -6.86 16.19
C LEU A 66 11.18 -6.39 15.78
N MET A 67 11.42 -6.15 14.50
CA MET A 67 12.70 -5.60 14.04
C MET A 67 12.56 -4.89 12.70
N ALA A 68 13.50 -4.01 12.35
CA ALA A 68 13.54 -3.40 11.03
C ALA A 68 13.74 -4.46 9.91
N TRP A 69 13.22 -4.17 8.72
CA TRP A 69 13.47 -4.90 7.49
C TRP A 69 14.74 -4.34 6.82
N PRO A 70 15.91 -4.98 6.96
CA PRO A 70 17.20 -4.29 6.76
C PRO A 70 17.54 -3.86 5.31
N ASN A 71 16.82 -4.35 4.30
CA ASN A 71 17.10 -4.09 2.89
C ASN A 71 15.83 -3.79 2.08
N PHE A 72 14.75 -3.34 2.73
CA PHE A 72 13.47 -3.15 2.07
C PHE A 72 13.56 -2.32 0.79
N GLU A 73 14.13 -1.12 0.87
CA GLU A 73 14.24 -0.21 -0.28
C GLU A 73 15.04 -0.83 -1.43
N ARG A 74 16.18 -1.46 -1.12
CA ARG A 74 17.00 -2.16 -2.12
C ARG A 74 16.24 -3.32 -2.76
N GLU A 75 15.47 -4.10 -1.99
CA GLU A 75 14.64 -5.21 -2.49
C GLU A 75 13.53 -4.68 -3.43
N VAL A 76 12.91 -3.55 -3.09
CA VAL A 76 11.94 -2.86 -3.95
C VAL A 76 12.62 -2.37 -5.23
N ILE A 77 13.71 -1.60 -5.14
CA ILE A 77 14.46 -1.10 -6.32
C ILE A 77 14.87 -2.26 -7.23
N THR A 78 15.37 -3.36 -6.66
CA THR A 78 15.75 -4.55 -7.42
C THR A 78 14.55 -5.10 -8.20
N THR A 79 13.36 -5.15 -7.59
CA THR A 79 12.14 -5.60 -8.26
C THR A 79 11.86 -4.84 -9.56
N PHE A 80 12.17 -3.54 -9.59
CA PHE A 80 11.95 -2.69 -10.76
C PHE A 80 13.13 -2.60 -11.74
N SER A 81 14.33 -2.99 -11.31
CA SER A 81 15.57 -2.85 -12.09
C SER A 81 16.15 -4.17 -12.59
N LEU A 82 15.52 -5.31 -12.30
CA LEU A 82 15.94 -6.62 -12.79
C LEU A 82 15.98 -6.63 -14.34
N PRO A 83 17.11 -6.99 -14.97
CA PRO A 83 17.23 -7.03 -16.44
C PRO A 83 16.25 -8.00 -17.12
N SER A 84 15.77 -8.99 -16.37
CA SER A 84 14.76 -9.97 -16.82
C SER A 84 13.33 -9.44 -16.78
N THR A 85 13.07 -8.28 -16.16
CA THR A 85 11.73 -7.70 -16.08
C THR A 85 11.43 -6.95 -17.38
N ASN A 86 10.64 -7.60 -18.24
CA ASN A 86 10.11 -6.97 -19.45
C ASN A 86 8.77 -6.29 -19.11
N TRP A 87 8.82 -5.00 -18.82
CA TRP A 87 7.62 -4.22 -18.53
C TRP A 87 6.71 -4.17 -19.76
N ASN A 88 5.47 -4.62 -19.61
CA ASN A 88 4.40 -4.30 -20.55
C ASN A 88 4.29 -2.78 -20.82
N ASN A 89 4.26 -2.43 -22.10
CA ASN A 89 4.18 -1.06 -22.64
C ASN A 89 2.75 -0.53 -22.80
N ASP A 90 1.74 -1.30 -22.38
CA ASP A 90 0.34 -0.87 -22.41
C ASP A 90 0.14 0.42 -21.58
N THR A 91 -0.58 1.38 -22.15
CA THR A 91 -1.08 2.53 -21.41
C THR A 91 -2.17 2.07 -20.45
N LEU A 92 -1.93 2.22 -19.14
CA LEU A 92 -2.85 1.74 -18.10
C LEU A 92 -3.91 2.78 -17.73
N ASP A 93 -3.55 4.06 -17.79
CA ASP A 93 -4.44 5.17 -17.49
C ASP A 93 -3.94 6.46 -18.16
N VAL A 94 -4.84 7.43 -18.29
CA VAL A 94 -4.55 8.75 -18.86
C VAL A 94 -5.00 9.84 -17.90
N ARG A 95 -4.05 10.67 -17.48
CA ARG A 95 -4.31 11.83 -16.63
C ARG A 95 -4.44 13.09 -17.45
N VAL A 96 -5.54 13.82 -17.29
CA VAL A 96 -5.70 15.15 -17.88
C VAL A 96 -4.93 16.17 -17.06
N VAL A 97 -4.01 16.91 -17.68
CA VAL A 97 -3.19 17.94 -17.05
C VAL A 97 -3.33 19.29 -17.78
N GLY A 98 -2.89 20.37 -17.13
CA GLY A 98 -2.84 21.71 -17.70
C GLY A 98 -4.12 22.53 -17.50
N PHE A 99 -4.30 23.57 -18.32
CA PHE A 99 -5.39 24.53 -18.14
C PHE A 99 -6.76 23.84 -18.25
N GLY A 100 -7.58 23.99 -17.21
CA GLY A 100 -8.89 23.33 -17.11
C GLY A 100 -8.88 21.91 -16.54
N SER A 101 -7.72 21.38 -16.11
CA SER A 101 -7.67 20.06 -15.45
C SER A 101 -8.32 20.03 -14.06
N GLN A 102 -8.57 21.19 -13.45
CA GLN A 102 -9.10 21.31 -12.08
C GLN A 102 -10.44 20.59 -11.86
N THR A 103 -11.27 20.47 -12.90
CA THR A 103 -12.56 19.76 -12.87
C THR A 103 -12.45 18.32 -13.38
N SER A 104 -11.24 17.85 -13.68
CA SER A 104 -10.99 16.46 -14.10
C SER A 104 -11.19 15.52 -12.92
N ILE A 105 -11.62 14.30 -13.24
CA ILE A 105 -11.64 13.18 -12.30
C ILE A 105 -10.22 12.78 -11.83
N SER A 106 -9.18 13.25 -12.52
CA SER A 106 -7.78 13.04 -12.11
C SER A 106 -7.29 13.97 -11.00
N GLU A 107 -8.10 14.98 -10.65
CA GLU A 107 -7.87 15.89 -9.53
C GLU A 107 -8.72 15.46 -8.32
N GLU A 108 -8.29 15.80 -7.10
CA GLU A 108 -9.07 15.48 -5.90
C GLU A 108 -10.34 16.33 -5.82
N GLN A 109 -11.47 15.66 -6.05
CA GLN A 109 -12.82 16.23 -5.95
C GLN A 109 -13.51 15.86 -4.63
N MET A 110 -13.05 14.82 -3.93
CA MET A 110 -13.66 14.36 -2.69
C MET A 110 -13.07 15.09 -1.48
N VAL A 111 -13.95 15.38 -0.53
CA VAL A 111 -13.61 15.90 0.79
C VAL A 111 -13.95 14.84 1.82
N LEU A 112 -12.98 14.43 2.62
CA LEU A 112 -13.09 13.31 3.57
C LEU A 112 -13.44 13.81 4.97
N GLY A 113 -14.37 13.12 5.64
CA GLY A 113 -14.71 13.38 7.04
C GLY A 113 -14.36 12.22 7.99
N ASP A 114 -14.03 11.04 7.47
CA ASP A 114 -13.79 9.83 8.26
C ASP A 114 -12.83 8.85 7.57
N GLU A 115 -12.49 7.78 8.29
CA GLU A 115 -11.61 6.72 7.81
C GLU A 115 -12.20 5.93 6.63
N ILE A 116 -13.53 5.86 6.48
CA ILE A 116 -14.18 5.13 5.38
C ILE A 116 -13.89 5.83 4.05
N GLY A 117 -14.02 7.16 4.02
CA GLY A 117 -13.65 7.96 2.86
C GLY A 117 -12.18 7.76 2.47
N LEU A 118 -11.29 7.71 3.48
CA LEU A 118 -9.86 7.46 3.27
C LEU A 118 -9.60 6.07 2.69
N GLN A 119 -10.23 5.02 3.23
CA GLN A 119 -10.11 3.65 2.72
C GLN A 119 -10.49 3.59 1.24
N GLY A 120 -11.59 4.27 0.84
CA GLY A 120 -11.99 4.38 -0.55
C GLY A 120 -10.96 5.11 -1.43
N ARG A 121 -10.30 6.15 -0.93
CA ARG A 121 -9.22 6.86 -1.65
C ARG A 121 -7.94 6.04 -1.75
N LEU A 122 -7.53 5.34 -0.69
CA LEU A 122 -6.41 4.40 -0.75
C LEU A 122 -6.68 3.28 -1.76
N GLY A 123 -7.90 2.74 -1.78
CA GLY A 123 -8.29 1.75 -2.80
C GLY A 123 -8.14 2.27 -4.22
N GLU A 124 -8.59 3.50 -4.45
CA GLU A 124 -8.56 4.14 -5.77
C GLU A 124 -7.15 4.57 -6.21
N ARG A 125 -6.33 5.06 -5.28
CA ARG A 125 -5.05 5.72 -5.58
C ARG A 125 -3.82 4.89 -5.33
N LEU A 126 -3.89 3.93 -4.41
CA LEU A 126 -2.81 3.00 -4.14
C LEU A 126 -3.15 1.63 -4.75
N GLY A 127 -4.33 1.10 -4.42
CA GLY A 127 -4.73 -0.25 -4.82
C GLY A 127 -4.92 -0.42 -6.32
N ARG A 128 -5.75 0.44 -6.94
CA ARG A 128 -6.09 0.32 -8.36
C ARG A 128 -4.88 0.44 -9.28
N PRO A 129 -3.98 1.45 -9.16
CA PRO A 129 -2.81 1.54 -10.04
C PRO A 129 -1.86 0.35 -9.88
N VAL A 130 -1.54 -0.03 -8.63
CA VAL A 130 -0.63 -1.17 -8.36
C VAL A 130 -1.20 -2.47 -8.92
N THR A 131 -2.49 -2.72 -8.72
CA THR A 131 -3.12 -3.95 -9.22
C THR A 131 -3.31 -3.93 -10.73
N SER A 132 -3.56 -2.78 -11.36
CA SER A 132 -3.51 -2.63 -12.82
C SER A 132 -2.12 -2.96 -13.37
N SER A 133 -1.05 -2.45 -12.77
CA SER A 133 0.32 -2.79 -13.16
C SER A 133 0.60 -4.28 -13.00
N LEU A 134 0.17 -4.90 -11.89
CA LEU A 134 0.30 -6.34 -11.68
C LEU A 134 -0.45 -7.13 -12.76
N GLN A 135 -1.69 -6.75 -13.11
CA GLN A 135 -2.44 -7.40 -14.19
C GLN A 135 -1.72 -7.27 -15.55
N ALA A 136 -1.18 -6.09 -15.86
CA ALA A 136 -0.44 -5.85 -17.10
C ALA A 136 0.84 -6.71 -17.20
N GLN A 137 1.49 -6.97 -16.07
CA GLN A 137 2.61 -7.91 -15.93
C GLN A 137 2.16 -9.38 -15.75
N GLN A 138 0.88 -9.69 -15.98
CA GLN A 138 0.29 -11.03 -15.85
C GLN A 138 0.36 -11.64 -14.43
N HIS A 139 0.61 -10.83 -13.41
CA HIS A 139 0.42 -11.21 -12.02
C HIS A 139 -1.08 -11.09 -11.69
N ARG A 140 -1.76 -12.22 -11.47
CA ARG A 140 -3.22 -12.28 -11.20
C ARG A 140 -3.59 -11.80 -9.78
N ARG A 141 -3.18 -10.59 -9.44
CA ARG A 141 -3.34 -9.92 -8.14
C ARG A 141 -4.42 -8.85 -8.22
N ARG A 142 -5.34 -8.86 -7.27
CA ARG A 142 -6.39 -7.84 -7.13
C ARG A 142 -6.42 -7.36 -5.70
N MET A 143 -6.79 -6.11 -5.47
CA MET A 143 -7.04 -5.55 -4.15
C MET A 143 -8.53 -5.32 -4.01
N GLY A 144 -9.04 -5.46 -2.79
CA GLY A 144 -10.45 -5.17 -2.51
C GLY A 144 -10.81 -5.39 -1.06
N ASP A 145 -12.12 -5.43 -0.83
CA ASP A 145 -12.69 -5.54 0.50
C ASP A 145 -12.50 -6.94 1.06
N PHE A 146 -12.25 -7.03 2.37
CA PHE A 146 -12.13 -8.31 3.05
C PHE A 146 -13.37 -9.21 2.87
N LYS A 147 -14.57 -8.64 2.76
CA LYS A 147 -15.82 -9.40 2.58
C LYS A 147 -15.88 -10.21 1.29
N ALA A 148 -15.07 -9.88 0.28
CA ALA A 148 -14.94 -10.67 -0.95
C ALA A 148 -14.01 -11.90 -0.79
N SER A 149 -13.47 -12.13 0.40
CA SER A 149 -12.53 -13.21 0.68
C SER A 149 -13.18 -14.50 1.20
N ARG A 150 -12.47 -15.62 1.06
CA ARG A 150 -12.92 -16.92 1.58
C ARG A 150 -13.00 -16.95 3.10
N PRO A 151 -12.05 -16.36 3.87
CA PRO A 151 -12.21 -16.27 5.31
C PRO A 151 -13.49 -15.55 5.77
N ALA A 152 -13.92 -14.50 5.04
CA ALA A 152 -15.19 -13.83 5.33
C ALA A 152 -16.38 -14.78 5.12
N ALA A 153 -16.42 -15.48 3.98
CA ALA A 153 -17.45 -16.49 3.70
C ALA A 153 -17.45 -17.65 4.72
N ALA A 154 -16.29 -17.98 5.28
CA ALA A 154 -16.12 -18.98 6.33
C ALA A 154 -16.49 -18.47 7.75
N GLY A 155 -16.98 -17.24 7.89
CA GLY A 155 -17.48 -16.68 9.14
C GLY A 155 -16.45 -15.97 10.01
N TYR A 156 -15.25 -15.67 9.50
CA TYR A 156 -14.30 -14.81 10.22
C TYR A 156 -14.86 -13.38 10.33
N ARG A 157 -14.92 -12.85 11.56
CA ARG A 157 -15.69 -11.63 11.86
C ARG A 157 -14.88 -10.35 11.89
N ARG A 158 -13.55 -10.41 12.03
CA ARG A 158 -12.74 -9.19 12.03
C ARG A 158 -12.51 -8.76 10.59
N ILE A 159 -12.51 -7.46 10.33
CA ILE A 159 -12.52 -6.92 8.97
C ILE A 159 -11.24 -6.08 8.81
N PRO A 160 -10.19 -6.61 8.17
CA PRO A 160 -9.13 -5.78 7.59
C PRO A 160 -9.74 -4.74 6.66
N ASP A 161 -9.18 -3.53 6.68
CA ASP A 161 -9.67 -2.42 5.86
C ASP A 161 -9.49 -2.72 4.38
N MET A 162 -8.38 -3.40 4.03
CA MET A 162 -8.10 -3.80 2.65
C MET A 162 -7.40 -5.15 2.61
N VAL A 163 -7.56 -5.89 1.51
CA VAL A 163 -6.82 -7.12 1.25
C VAL A 163 -6.36 -7.22 -0.20
N LEU A 164 -5.24 -7.90 -0.43
CA LEU A 164 -4.76 -8.27 -1.75
C LEU A 164 -4.88 -9.77 -1.96
N PHE A 165 -5.49 -10.16 -3.09
CA PHE A 165 -5.81 -11.52 -3.47
C PHE A 165 -4.77 -12.13 -4.40
N ASP A 166 -4.57 -13.44 -4.28
CA ASP A 166 -4.20 -14.30 -5.41
C ASP A 166 -5.48 -14.86 -6.00
N GLY A 167 -5.77 -14.62 -7.29
CA GLY A 167 -6.92 -15.19 -8.00
C GLY A 167 -8.12 -15.48 -7.09
N VAL A 168 -8.89 -14.44 -6.74
CA VAL A 168 -10.00 -14.42 -5.75
C VAL A 168 -10.54 -15.83 -5.44
N PRO A 169 -10.49 -16.31 -4.17
CA PRO A 169 -10.65 -15.51 -2.95
C PRO A 169 -9.53 -15.63 -1.88
N GLU A 170 -8.30 -16.03 -2.24
CA GLU A 170 -7.21 -16.23 -1.26
C GLU A 170 -6.47 -14.93 -0.95
N ILE A 171 -6.39 -14.54 0.33
CA ILE A 171 -5.68 -13.33 0.78
C ILE A 171 -4.17 -13.60 0.88
N LYS A 172 -3.36 -12.69 0.34
CA LYS A 172 -1.89 -12.71 0.41
C LYS A 172 -1.26 -11.51 1.10
N VAL A 173 -2.00 -10.39 1.18
CA VAL A 173 -1.60 -9.18 1.92
C VAL A 173 -2.82 -8.63 2.64
N VAL A 174 -2.64 -8.13 3.87
CA VAL A 174 -3.67 -7.42 4.63
C VAL A 174 -3.25 -5.97 4.87
N GLY A 175 -4.16 -5.02 4.66
CA GLY A 175 -3.93 -3.59 4.85
C GLY A 175 -4.76 -3.03 6.01
N GLY A 176 -4.16 -2.10 6.74
CA GLY A 176 -4.86 -1.20 7.65
C GLY A 176 -4.76 0.24 7.16
N ALA A 177 -5.83 1.01 7.33
CA ALA A 177 -5.88 2.45 7.05
C ALA A 177 -6.18 3.21 8.34
N LYS A 178 -5.61 4.41 8.52
CA LYS A 178 -5.94 5.30 9.64
C LYS A 178 -6.05 6.74 9.13
N ALA A 179 -7.06 7.48 9.55
CA ALA A 179 -7.17 8.91 9.23
C ALA A 179 -5.90 9.67 9.63
N PRO A 180 -5.28 10.52 8.80
CA PRO A 180 -4.05 11.22 9.20
C PRO A 180 -4.28 12.41 10.16
N TRP A 181 -5.50 12.95 10.20
CA TRP A 181 -5.79 14.25 10.85
C TRP A 181 -6.02 14.24 12.38
N PRO A 182 -6.37 13.14 13.07
CA PRO A 182 -6.35 13.16 14.54
C PRO A 182 -4.92 13.39 15.05
N ASP A 183 -4.74 14.20 16.10
CA ASP A 183 -3.41 14.54 16.63
C ASP A 183 -2.53 13.31 16.93
N GLU A 184 -3.13 12.22 17.43
CA GLU A 184 -2.43 10.96 17.72
C GLU A 184 -1.92 10.21 16.47
N HIS A 185 -2.40 10.58 15.28
CA HIS A 185 -2.09 9.93 14.01
C HIS A 185 -1.10 10.73 13.15
N ILE A 186 -0.86 12.00 13.47
CA ILE A 186 0.15 12.82 12.77
C ILE A 186 1.52 12.19 12.99
N ASN A 187 2.25 11.91 11.91
CA ASN A 187 3.57 11.26 11.92
C ASN A 187 3.66 9.96 12.75
N MET A 188 2.51 9.30 12.98
CA MET A 188 2.45 8.20 13.94
C MET A 188 3.33 7.01 13.56
N LEU A 189 3.66 6.82 12.28
CA LEU A 189 4.53 5.72 11.89
C LEU A 189 5.99 6.11 12.12
N SER A 190 6.41 7.29 11.66
CA SER A 190 7.81 7.76 11.82
C SER A 190 8.17 7.92 13.29
N GLU A 191 7.36 8.63 14.07
CA GLU A 191 7.58 8.78 15.52
C GLU A 191 7.61 7.42 16.22
N GLY A 192 6.80 6.46 15.75
CA GLY A 192 6.77 5.12 16.34
C GLY A 192 8.05 4.34 16.10
N VAL A 193 8.61 4.45 14.90
CA VAL A 193 9.90 3.85 14.56
C VAL A 193 11.02 4.51 15.36
N ASP A 194 11.04 5.84 15.42
CA ASP A 194 12.04 6.59 16.19
C ASP A 194 12.01 6.22 17.68
N ASP A 195 10.81 6.16 18.28
CA ASP A 195 10.61 5.72 19.65
C ASP A 195 11.11 4.29 19.87
N PHE A 196 10.78 3.38 18.95
CA PHE A 196 11.20 1.98 19.03
C PHE A 196 12.73 1.85 18.97
N GLU A 197 13.40 2.60 18.10
CA GLU A 197 14.85 2.62 17.96
C GLU A 197 15.54 3.28 19.17
N ALA A 198 14.87 4.24 19.82
CA ALA A 198 15.28 4.81 21.09
C ALA A 198 14.99 3.90 22.31
N GLY A 199 14.40 2.72 22.10
CA GLY A 199 14.09 1.72 23.15
C GLY A 199 12.70 1.85 23.77
N GLN A 200 11.89 2.81 23.33
CA GLN A 200 10.48 2.96 23.72
C GLN A 200 9.58 2.12 22.80
N GLU A 201 9.54 0.81 23.01
CA GLU A 201 8.89 -0.08 22.04
C GLU A 201 7.34 -0.02 22.02
N GLY A 202 6.72 0.55 23.05
CA GLY A 202 5.27 0.50 23.28
C GLY A 202 4.43 1.11 22.15
N PRO A 203 4.71 2.35 21.70
CA PRO A 203 3.94 3.04 20.66
C PRO A 203 3.88 2.25 19.34
N LEU A 204 5.02 1.85 18.78
CA LEU A 204 5.04 1.10 17.52
C LEU A 204 4.30 -0.24 17.63
N ARG A 205 4.51 -0.97 18.74
CA ARG A 205 3.81 -2.23 18.99
C ARG A 205 2.30 -2.07 19.06
N ARG A 206 1.81 -0.97 19.61
CA ARG A 206 0.38 -0.61 19.65
C ARG A 206 -0.15 -0.30 18.25
N ARG A 207 0.57 0.54 17.50
CA ARG A 207 0.19 0.96 16.14
C ARG A 207 0.10 -0.23 15.18
N LEU A 208 1.05 -1.17 15.26
CA LEU A 208 1.10 -2.37 14.39
C LEU A 208 0.23 -3.53 14.87
N GLY A 209 -0.26 -3.50 16.12
CA GLY A 209 -0.88 -4.66 16.76
C GLY A 209 -2.14 -5.18 16.06
N GLN A 210 -2.96 -4.29 15.49
CA GLN A 210 -4.14 -4.70 14.74
C GLN A 210 -3.79 -5.46 13.45
N VAL A 211 -2.90 -4.90 12.61
CA VAL A 211 -2.48 -5.51 11.35
C VAL A 211 -1.76 -6.83 11.62
N ALA A 212 -0.88 -6.86 12.64
CA ALA A 212 -0.24 -8.09 13.09
C ALA A 212 -1.28 -9.16 13.52
N ARG A 213 -2.35 -8.78 14.23
CA ARG A 213 -3.42 -9.74 14.57
C ARG A 213 -4.04 -10.33 13.30
N TYR A 214 -4.34 -9.52 12.29
CA TYR A 214 -4.88 -9.99 11.02
C TYR A 214 -3.93 -10.92 10.29
N MET A 215 -2.65 -10.55 10.17
CA MET A 215 -1.62 -11.39 9.55
C MET A 215 -1.54 -12.77 10.21
N ARG A 216 -1.61 -12.84 11.54
CA ARG A 216 -1.64 -14.14 12.26
C ARG A 216 -2.92 -14.92 11.99
N GLU A 217 -4.07 -14.32 12.24
CA GLU A 217 -5.35 -15.03 12.25
C GLU A 217 -5.77 -15.48 10.84
N LEU A 218 -5.42 -14.71 9.81
CA LEU A 218 -5.64 -15.05 8.42
C LEU A 218 -4.49 -15.85 7.80
N ASN A 219 -3.44 -16.13 8.58
CA ASN A 219 -2.27 -16.90 8.16
C ASN A 219 -1.53 -16.28 6.96
N VAL A 220 -1.44 -14.95 6.96
CA VAL A 220 -0.84 -14.12 5.91
C VAL A 220 0.54 -13.64 6.38
N LYS A 221 1.54 -13.66 5.48
CA LYS A 221 2.91 -13.24 5.79
C LYS A 221 3.17 -11.75 5.63
N HIS A 222 2.35 -11.06 4.83
CA HIS A 222 2.57 -9.68 4.46
C HIS A 222 1.41 -8.78 4.87
N GLY A 223 1.74 -7.55 5.24
CA GLY A 223 0.73 -6.54 5.50
C GLY A 223 1.29 -5.14 5.36
N PHE A 224 0.44 -4.15 5.56
CA PHE A 224 0.86 -2.76 5.64
C PHE A 224 -0.11 -1.97 6.51
N LEU A 225 0.35 -0.84 7.03
CA LEU A 225 -0.45 0.17 7.69
C LEU A 225 -0.18 1.51 7.01
N SER A 226 -1.24 2.22 6.63
CA SER A 226 -1.14 3.50 5.94
C SER A 226 -2.02 4.55 6.60
N THR A 227 -1.51 5.76 6.77
CA THR A 227 -2.28 6.96 7.07
C THR A 227 -2.58 7.79 5.82
N TYR A 228 -2.32 7.23 4.63
CA TYR A 228 -2.12 7.93 3.35
C TYR A 228 -0.86 8.80 3.33
N GLU A 229 -0.64 9.61 4.36
CA GLU A 229 0.55 10.45 4.51
C GLU A 229 1.81 9.64 4.77
N GLU A 230 1.70 8.58 5.58
CA GLU A 230 2.78 7.64 5.86
C GLU A 230 2.32 6.22 5.58
N THR A 231 3.22 5.39 5.08
CA THR A 231 2.97 3.95 4.95
C THR A 231 4.15 3.14 5.45
N ILE A 232 3.85 2.08 6.20
CA ILE A 232 4.83 1.09 6.63
C ILE A 232 4.40 -0.30 6.17
N PHE A 233 5.31 -1.03 5.55
CA PHE A 233 5.12 -2.39 5.09
C PHE A 233 5.63 -3.39 6.12
N LEU A 234 4.97 -4.54 6.20
CA LEU A 234 5.23 -5.57 7.18
C LEU A 234 5.47 -6.91 6.49
N ARG A 235 6.47 -7.66 6.97
CA ARG A 235 6.63 -9.08 6.63
C ARG A 235 6.86 -9.92 7.86
N LYS A 236 6.36 -11.15 7.85
CA LYS A 236 6.58 -12.15 8.88
C LYS A 236 7.63 -13.16 8.41
N VAL A 237 8.75 -13.24 9.12
CA VAL A 237 9.91 -14.08 8.77
C VAL A 237 10.34 -14.96 9.94
N ASP A 238 10.93 -16.12 9.65
CA ASP A 238 11.57 -16.98 10.65
C ASP A 238 13.03 -16.56 10.82
N VAL A 239 13.34 -15.92 11.95
CA VAL A 239 14.70 -15.51 12.29
C VAL A 239 15.22 -16.47 13.35
N ARG A 240 16.11 -17.38 12.94
CA ARG A 240 16.79 -18.35 13.82
C ARG A 240 15.82 -19.16 14.68
N GLY A 241 14.66 -19.54 14.14
CA GLY A 241 13.67 -20.35 14.84
C GLY A 241 12.53 -19.54 15.47
N VAL A 242 12.60 -18.20 15.44
CA VAL A 242 11.61 -17.31 16.04
C VAL A 242 10.83 -16.56 14.95
N TRP A 243 9.50 -16.60 15.03
CA TRP A 243 8.66 -15.79 14.14
C TRP A 243 8.74 -14.33 14.54
N THR A 244 9.32 -13.53 13.64
CA THR A 244 9.57 -12.11 13.81
C THR A 244 8.74 -11.31 12.82
N LEU A 245 8.12 -10.24 13.31
CA LEU A 245 7.52 -9.23 12.46
C LEU A 245 8.60 -8.23 12.08
N GLN A 246 8.82 -8.05 10.79
CA GLN A 246 9.71 -7.04 10.23
C GLN A 246 8.89 -5.87 9.69
N TYR A 247 9.37 -4.65 9.91
CA TYR A 247 8.77 -3.43 9.39
C TYR A 247 9.73 -2.70 8.43
N SER A 248 9.22 -2.16 7.32
CA SER A 248 10.00 -1.32 6.40
C SER A 248 10.37 0.02 7.03
N THR A 249 11.24 0.77 6.38
CA THR A 249 11.27 2.24 6.54
C THR A 249 9.87 2.82 6.31
N VAL A 250 9.57 3.93 6.98
CA VAL A 250 8.32 4.66 6.76
C VAL A 250 8.47 5.44 5.46
N ILE A 251 7.48 5.29 4.57
CA ILE A 251 7.44 6.01 3.30
C ILE A 251 6.43 7.13 3.42
N ALA A 252 6.88 8.37 3.24
CA ALA A 252 6.00 9.53 3.16
C ALA A 252 5.32 9.60 1.78
N TYR A 253 4.12 10.17 1.72
CA TYR A 253 3.37 10.25 0.46
C TYR A 253 4.06 11.16 -0.58
N ASP A 254 4.77 12.19 -0.10
CA ASP A 254 5.43 13.21 -0.89
C ASP A 254 6.94 12.95 -1.07
N ASP A 255 7.45 11.81 -0.60
CA ASP A 255 8.84 11.43 -0.79
C ASP A 255 9.20 11.52 -2.29
N PRO A 256 10.03 12.51 -2.67
CA PRO A 256 10.30 12.72 -4.07
C PRO A 256 11.10 11.53 -4.60
N LEU A 257 10.73 11.06 -5.79
CA LEU A 257 11.60 10.31 -6.68
C LEU A 257 12.75 11.22 -7.14
N THR A 258 13.54 11.77 -6.22
CA THR A 258 14.78 12.45 -6.57
C THR A 258 15.78 11.40 -7.00
N SER A 259 16.31 11.56 -8.21
CA SER A 259 17.28 10.66 -8.86
C SER A 259 18.61 10.46 -8.11
N GLN A 260 18.72 10.97 -6.87
CA GLN A 260 19.88 10.86 -5.99
C GLN A 260 19.56 10.26 -4.62
N THR A 261 18.30 10.08 -4.25
CA THR A 261 17.90 9.39 -3.01
C THR A 261 17.35 8.02 -3.37
N GLU A 262 17.82 6.98 -2.67
CA GLU A 262 17.40 5.58 -2.77
C GLU A 262 15.95 5.35 -2.29
N GLY A 263 15.07 6.36 -2.42
CA GLY A 263 13.69 6.32 -1.93
C GLY A 263 12.80 5.43 -2.78
N THR A 264 11.80 4.84 -2.15
CA THR A 264 10.79 3.99 -2.81
C THR A 264 9.41 4.55 -2.57
N THR A 265 8.55 4.55 -3.59
CA THR A 265 7.19 5.06 -3.41
C THR A 265 6.31 4.02 -2.70
N THR A 266 5.25 4.48 -2.04
CA THR A 266 4.24 3.59 -1.43
C THR A 266 3.66 2.60 -2.45
N GLN A 267 3.48 3.02 -3.70
CA GLN A 267 2.99 2.12 -4.75
C GLN A 267 4.04 1.07 -5.17
N GLN A 268 5.32 1.45 -5.30
CA GLN A 268 6.40 0.50 -5.56
C GLN A 268 6.56 -0.51 -4.42
N GLY A 269 6.48 -0.04 -3.16
CA GLY A 269 6.49 -0.89 -1.98
C GLY A 269 5.33 -1.90 -1.98
N LEU A 270 4.11 -1.45 -2.27
CA LEU A 270 2.95 -2.34 -2.34
C LEU A 270 3.07 -3.34 -3.49
N TYR A 271 3.57 -2.91 -4.66
CA TYR A 271 3.83 -3.81 -5.80
C TYR A 271 4.82 -4.92 -5.41
N HIS A 272 5.94 -4.55 -4.79
CA HIS A 272 6.95 -5.50 -4.31
C HIS A 272 6.36 -6.49 -3.29
N VAL A 273 5.65 -5.99 -2.27
CA VAL A 273 5.02 -6.84 -1.25
C VAL A 273 3.96 -7.77 -1.85
N ALA A 274 3.22 -7.33 -2.87
CA ALA A 274 2.27 -8.17 -3.61
C ALA A 274 2.97 -9.33 -4.33
N LEU A 275 4.16 -9.11 -4.89
CA LEU A 275 4.97 -10.15 -5.51
C LEU A 275 5.57 -11.12 -4.48
N LEU A 276 6.03 -10.65 -3.32
CA LEU A 276 6.48 -11.54 -2.25
C LEU A 276 5.34 -12.48 -1.81
N GLY A 277 4.11 -11.95 -1.72
CA GLY A 277 2.91 -12.75 -1.46
C GLY A 277 2.62 -13.85 -2.49
N GLN A 278 3.19 -13.77 -3.69
CA GLN A 278 3.11 -14.81 -4.72
C GLN A 278 4.08 -15.96 -4.47
N ALA A 279 5.33 -15.64 -4.15
CA ALA A 279 6.39 -16.62 -3.94
C ALA A 279 6.21 -17.38 -2.62
N ASP A 280 5.56 -16.75 -1.64
CA ASP A 280 5.41 -17.30 -0.32
C ASP A 280 4.30 -18.35 -0.22
N SER A 281 4.70 -19.56 0.16
CA SER A 281 3.75 -20.58 0.62
C SER A 281 3.03 -20.13 1.89
N VAL A 282 1.75 -20.53 1.98
CA VAL A 282 0.97 -20.52 3.23
C VAL A 282 1.76 -21.24 4.32
N PHE A 283 1.69 -20.78 5.58
CA PHE A 283 2.42 -21.43 6.67
C PHE A 283 2.19 -22.94 6.66
N THR A 284 3.25 -23.71 6.38
CA THR A 284 3.25 -25.13 6.68
C THR A 284 3.25 -25.27 8.19
N ARG A 285 2.10 -25.64 8.77
CA ARG A 285 2.11 -26.45 10.00
C ARG A 285 2.86 -27.70 9.61
N ARG A 286 4.17 -27.76 9.83
CA ARG A 286 4.92 -28.98 9.52
C ARG A 286 4.31 -30.09 10.36
N GLY A 287 3.62 -31.01 9.70
CA GLY A 287 3.09 -32.23 10.28
C GLY A 287 4.24 -33.01 10.88
N GLY A 288 4.20 -33.14 12.19
CA GLY A 288 5.20 -33.80 13.00
C GLY A 288 4.73 -33.69 14.43
N THR A 289 4.18 -34.79 14.94
CA THR A 289 3.93 -35.00 16.36
C THR A 289 5.15 -34.49 17.16
N ARG A 290 4.95 -33.40 17.92
CA ARG A 290 5.97 -32.65 18.72
C ARG A 290 6.82 -31.57 18.01
N SER A 291 6.30 -30.80 17.06
CA SER A 291 6.84 -29.43 16.84
C SER A 291 6.15 -28.44 17.78
N PRO A 292 6.85 -27.78 18.72
CA PRO A 292 6.22 -26.80 19.61
C PRO A 292 5.59 -25.71 18.75
N LEU A 293 4.33 -25.38 19.06
CA LEU A 293 3.56 -24.31 18.44
C LEU A 293 4.31 -22.98 18.64
N ARG A 294 5.18 -22.64 17.67
CA ARG A 294 6.02 -21.45 17.75
C ARG A 294 5.13 -20.21 17.90
N ASN A 295 5.28 -19.53 19.04
CA ASN A 295 4.63 -18.29 19.44
C ASN A 295 3.09 -18.32 19.51
N HIS A 296 2.54 -18.94 20.56
CA HIS A 296 1.10 -18.90 20.88
C HIS A 296 0.54 -17.49 21.12
N ARG A 297 1.38 -16.50 21.42
CA ARG A 297 0.97 -15.13 21.72
C ARG A 297 1.70 -14.15 20.82
N TRP A 298 0.99 -13.63 19.81
CA TRP A 298 1.52 -12.64 18.87
C TRP A 298 0.95 -11.25 19.15
N THR A 299 -0.24 -11.18 19.74
CA THR A 299 -0.90 -9.93 20.12
C THR A 299 -1.62 -10.07 21.47
N ILE A 300 -1.82 -8.94 22.17
CA ILE A 300 -2.60 -8.83 23.41
C ILE A 300 -3.60 -7.69 23.22
N SER A 301 -4.88 -7.93 23.53
CA SER A 301 -5.86 -6.85 23.62
C SER A 301 -5.82 -6.25 25.02
N ARG A 302 -5.82 -4.92 25.14
CA ARG A 302 -6.04 -4.23 26.40
C ARG A 302 -7.49 -3.78 26.40
N GLU A 303 -8.28 -4.34 27.31
CA GLU A 303 -9.65 -3.87 27.60
C GLU A 303 -9.56 -2.48 28.26
#